data_AF-A0A811GCX3-F1
#
_entry.id   AF-A0A811GCX3-F1
#
_cell.length_a   1.000
_cell.length_b   1.000
_cell.length_c   1.000
_cell.angle_alpha   90.00
_cell.angle_beta   90.00
_cell.angle_gamma   90.00
#
_symmetry.space_group_name_H-M   'P 1'
#
loop_
_entity.id
_entity.type
_entity.pdbx_description
1 polymer ?
#
loop_
_entity_poly.entity_id
_entity_poly.type
_entity_poly.pdbx_seq_one_letter_code
_entity_poly.pdbx_strand_id
1 'polypeptide(L)'
;MSHDLHATWACAEIANIIRHNQPSYFANSGYPTGWTIGSGREGGRLWPLADGVISSYHSSVTDDLHIAVEFKRTNEGLHGTLTALGQSLAYLHKGYHASIIVIPEKYTSHSSPANHIKDVLDLTANTMPVGVYGYKEPDLTKLNPFENQITCYRQPQLSLSPLVTGASVGSRPKSSTLWAHVREGMSYPDVFYKYCKEVKFVTSYPKNRNFQLLPELIAAVNRIMPTADPIKFLSYTKDDSILDRTWLHVWFNYYFHKNLRPIFTKDPHTGLYAVNAKASLIKQNKSEFANFLSGRRDSLKEKIVEKLNKGSITEDEAWEEYVRTVRNQAHSYREVIDSGLYHLNLIDSEGNLTKVGYKFVDEADKESSVYSNTAIQILRGAALVYGNFSAFLHYVYQLSEEVFSEEAMYFASMNRKNGTIKFDNVGFKAYLYEKMKDDLSLILTSSIRSPGNPRNAFQAEIPFLKYLGLIDEGTPFRLGTGLLINWPVVQESIEYMNANNL
;
A
#
# COMPACT_ATOMS: atom_id res chain seq x y z
N MET A 1 -13.13 -11.63 13.50
CA MET A 1 -12.19 -11.23 12.44
C MET A 1 -12.74 -10.03 11.70
N SER A 2 -11.87 -9.19 11.15
CA SER A 2 -12.30 -7.95 10.48
C SER A 2 -13.00 -8.25 9.15
N HIS A 3 -13.97 -7.40 8.82
CA HIS A 3 -14.65 -7.37 7.53
C HIS A 3 -13.66 -7.44 6.35
N ASP A 4 -12.64 -6.58 6.39
CA ASP A 4 -11.69 -6.38 5.30
C ASP A 4 -10.87 -7.64 5.00
N LEU A 5 -10.56 -8.46 6.01
CA LEU A 5 -9.81 -9.70 5.83
C LEU A 5 -10.65 -10.75 5.10
N HIS A 6 -11.92 -10.91 5.46
CA HIS A 6 -12.82 -11.83 4.76
C HIS A 6 -13.09 -11.36 3.32
N ALA A 7 -13.32 -10.06 3.12
CA ALA A 7 -13.48 -9.48 1.79
C ALA A 7 -12.24 -9.75 0.91
N THR A 8 -11.05 -9.65 1.50
CA THR A 8 -9.77 -9.93 0.84
C THR A 8 -9.66 -11.39 0.39
N TRP A 9 -9.91 -12.34 1.29
CA TRP A 9 -9.86 -13.76 0.94
C TRP A 9 -10.93 -14.13 -0.09
N ALA A 10 -12.14 -13.58 0.03
CA ALA A 10 -13.21 -13.83 -0.93
C ALA A 10 -12.88 -13.24 -2.32
N CYS A 11 -12.31 -12.05 -2.37
CA CYS A 11 -11.85 -11.42 -3.61
C CYS A 11 -10.77 -12.25 -4.29
N ALA A 12 -9.80 -12.77 -3.53
CA ALA A 12 -8.75 -13.66 -4.05
C ALA A 12 -9.33 -14.98 -4.59
N GLU A 13 -10.25 -15.61 -3.86
CA GLU A 13 -10.89 -16.85 -4.31
C GLU A 13 -11.72 -16.64 -5.57
N ILE A 14 -12.51 -15.57 -5.65
CA ILE A 14 -13.29 -15.26 -6.85
C ILE A 14 -12.37 -14.98 -8.04
N ALA A 15 -11.24 -14.30 -7.84
CA ALA A 15 -10.23 -14.13 -8.88
C ALA A 15 -9.68 -15.49 -9.38
N ASN A 16 -9.46 -16.46 -8.48
CA ASN A 16 -9.07 -17.83 -8.85
C ASN A 16 -10.19 -18.56 -9.60
N ILE A 17 -11.45 -18.46 -9.18
CA ILE A 17 -12.60 -19.05 -9.88
C ILE A 17 -12.68 -18.51 -11.32
N ILE A 18 -12.55 -17.18 -11.51
CA ILE A 18 -12.56 -16.56 -12.83
C ILE A 18 -11.36 -17.04 -13.66
N ARG A 19 -10.18 -17.13 -13.06
CA ARG A 19 -8.96 -17.60 -13.73
C ARG A 19 -9.07 -19.02 -14.25
N HIS A 20 -9.69 -19.93 -13.49
CA HIS A 20 -9.87 -21.32 -13.90
C HIS A 20 -11.05 -21.51 -14.87
N ASN A 21 -11.93 -20.52 -15.01
CA ASN A 21 -13.12 -20.59 -15.86
C ASN A 21 -13.24 -19.40 -16.85
N GLN A 22 -12.11 -18.91 -17.36
CA GLN A 22 -12.09 -17.74 -18.27
C GLN A 22 -13.08 -17.82 -19.44
N PRO A 23 -13.24 -18.97 -20.15
CA PRO A 23 -14.15 -19.04 -21.30
C PRO A 23 -15.57 -18.63 -20.98
N SER A 24 -16.02 -18.92 -19.75
CA SER A 24 -17.36 -18.61 -19.30
C SER A 24 -17.52 -17.13 -18.96
N TYR A 25 -16.55 -16.52 -18.27
CA TYR A 25 -16.61 -15.12 -17.83
C TYR A 25 -16.36 -14.13 -18.97
N PHE A 26 -15.43 -14.46 -19.87
CA PHE A 26 -14.99 -13.57 -20.95
C PHE A 26 -15.60 -13.91 -22.31
N ALA A 27 -16.65 -14.73 -22.35
CA ALA A 27 -17.32 -15.17 -23.58
C ALA A 27 -17.68 -13.99 -24.51
N ASN A 28 -18.13 -12.87 -23.95
CA ASN A 28 -18.58 -11.69 -24.70
C ASN A 28 -17.48 -10.64 -24.90
N SER A 29 -16.24 -10.91 -24.49
CA SER A 29 -15.13 -9.96 -24.63
C SER A 29 -14.44 -10.00 -26.01
N GLY A 30 -14.73 -11.03 -26.83
CA GLY A 30 -13.95 -11.34 -28.04
C GLY A 30 -12.65 -12.11 -27.76
N TYR A 31 -12.23 -12.22 -26.50
CA TYR A 31 -11.05 -12.95 -26.05
C TYR A 31 -11.45 -13.91 -24.91
N PRO A 32 -11.93 -15.13 -25.18
CA PRO A 32 -12.45 -16.02 -24.13
C PRO A 32 -11.37 -16.59 -23.19
N THR A 33 -10.08 -16.50 -23.55
CA THR A 33 -8.95 -17.02 -22.76
C THR A 33 -7.74 -16.09 -22.88
N GLY A 34 -6.68 -16.36 -22.10
CA GLY A 34 -5.41 -15.63 -22.15
C GLY A 34 -5.36 -14.42 -21.22
N TRP A 35 -6.34 -14.26 -20.33
CA TRP A 35 -6.38 -13.18 -19.35
C TRP A 35 -5.45 -13.48 -18.18
N THR A 36 -4.67 -12.48 -17.79
CA THR A 36 -3.99 -12.43 -16.49
C THR A 36 -4.96 -11.81 -15.49
N ILE A 37 -5.28 -12.52 -14.42
CA ILE A 37 -6.27 -12.10 -13.43
C ILE A 37 -5.59 -11.99 -12.06
N GLY A 38 -5.91 -10.93 -11.32
CA GLY A 38 -5.46 -10.74 -9.96
C GLY A 38 -6.42 -9.91 -9.12
N SER A 39 -6.44 -10.19 -7.84
CA SER A 39 -7.15 -9.45 -6.80
C SER A 39 -6.30 -8.29 -6.30
N GLY A 40 -6.99 -7.27 -5.83
CA GLY A 40 -6.40 -6.06 -5.29
C GLY A 40 -7.44 -5.26 -4.53
N ARG A 41 -7.05 -4.04 -4.18
CA ARG A 41 -7.94 -3.06 -3.56
C ARG A 41 -8.28 -1.97 -4.56
N GLU A 42 -9.32 -1.21 -4.24
CA GLU A 42 -9.57 0.01 -4.98
C GLU A 42 -8.46 1.03 -4.71
N GLY A 43 -7.78 1.45 -5.77
CA GLY A 43 -6.86 2.57 -5.77
C GLY A 43 -7.62 3.88 -5.97
N GLY A 44 -7.49 4.79 -5.02
CA GLY A 44 -8.14 6.09 -5.06
C GLY A 44 -9.02 6.34 -3.84
N ARG A 45 -9.79 7.42 -3.92
CA ARG A 45 -10.53 8.01 -2.79
C ARG A 45 -11.97 8.41 -3.17
N LEU A 46 -12.43 8.02 -4.36
CA LEU A 46 -13.71 8.46 -4.91
C LEU A 46 -14.82 7.48 -4.51
N TRP A 47 -15.93 8.00 -4.02
CA TRP A 47 -17.10 7.20 -3.67
C TRP A 47 -17.82 6.64 -4.92
N PRO A 48 -18.49 5.48 -4.85
CA PRO A 48 -18.44 4.48 -3.76
C PRO A 48 -17.13 3.67 -3.78
N LEU A 49 -16.63 3.25 -2.62
CA LEU A 49 -15.40 2.44 -2.51
C LEU A 49 -15.73 0.96 -2.45
N ALA A 50 -15.16 0.16 -3.35
CA ALA A 50 -15.32 -1.30 -3.33
C ALA A 50 -14.47 -1.97 -2.24
N ASP A 51 -14.99 -3.04 -1.64
CA ASP A 51 -14.27 -3.83 -0.63
C ASP A 51 -13.08 -4.60 -1.22
N GLY A 52 -13.19 -4.95 -2.50
CA GLY A 52 -12.12 -5.54 -3.29
C GLY A 52 -12.24 -5.16 -4.77
N VAL A 53 -11.15 -5.31 -5.50
CA VAL A 53 -11.14 -5.13 -6.96
C VAL A 53 -10.44 -6.32 -7.61
N ILE A 54 -11.08 -6.94 -8.59
CA ILE A 54 -10.44 -7.93 -9.45
C ILE A 54 -10.08 -7.22 -10.76
N SER A 55 -8.80 -7.27 -11.12
CA SER A 55 -8.30 -6.73 -12.38
C SER A 55 -7.92 -7.85 -13.32
N SER A 56 -8.23 -7.67 -14.60
CA SER A 56 -7.93 -8.62 -15.67
C SER A 56 -7.27 -7.89 -16.83
N TYR A 57 -6.13 -8.40 -17.28
CA TYR A 57 -5.34 -7.88 -18.38
C TYR A 57 -5.23 -8.90 -19.51
N HIS A 58 -5.30 -8.45 -20.75
CA HIS A 58 -5.06 -9.26 -21.94
C HIS A 58 -4.14 -8.51 -22.89
N SER A 59 -3.13 -9.18 -23.45
CA SER A 59 -2.08 -8.54 -24.28
C SER A 59 -2.60 -7.87 -25.56
N SER A 60 -3.78 -8.27 -26.02
CA SER A 60 -4.45 -7.73 -27.22
C SER A 60 -5.50 -6.66 -26.92
N VAL A 61 -5.70 -6.29 -25.65
CA VAL A 61 -6.68 -5.29 -25.23
C VAL A 61 -5.93 -4.10 -24.62
N THR A 62 -6.32 -2.88 -24.99
CA THR A 62 -5.65 -1.65 -24.53
C THR A 62 -6.03 -1.25 -23.11
N ASP A 63 -7.23 -1.64 -22.67
CA ASP A 63 -7.80 -1.28 -21.38
C ASP A 63 -7.93 -2.52 -20.47
N ASP A 64 -7.48 -2.38 -19.23
CA ASP A 64 -7.70 -3.39 -18.19
C ASP A 64 -9.19 -3.47 -17.83
N LEU A 65 -9.68 -4.69 -17.64
CA LEU A 65 -11.00 -4.93 -17.08
C LEU A 65 -10.92 -4.91 -15.56
N HIS A 66 -11.76 -4.10 -14.94
CA HIS A 66 -11.88 -3.98 -13.49
C HIS A 66 -13.29 -4.37 -13.03
N ILE A 67 -13.34 -5.26 -12.05
CA ILE A 67 -14.56 -5.77 -11.41
C ILE A 67 -14.54 -5.33 -9.94
N ALA A 68 -15.58 -4.61 -9.50
CA ALA A 68 -15.74 -4.27 -8.10
C ALA A 68 -16.31 -5.46 -7.32
N VAL A 69 -15.80 -5.70 -6.11
CA VAL A 69 -16.30 -6.72 -5.19
C VAL A 69 -16.93 -6.03 -3.98
N GLU A 70 -18.18 -6.35 -3.70
CA GLU A 70 -18.91 -5.96 -2.50
C GLU A 70 -19.08 -7.18 -1.60
N PHE A 71 -18.60 -7.09 -0.36
CA PHE A 71 -18.66 -8.18 0.60
C PHE A 71 -19.61 -7.84 1.75
N LYS A 72 -20.43 -8.80 2.17
CA LYS A 72 -21.35 -8.63 3.31
C LYS A 72 -21.09 -9.65 4.40
N ARG A 73 -21.13 -9.22 5.66
CA ARG A 73 -20.98 -10.11 6.84
C ARG A 73 -22.30 -10.72 7.26
N THR A 74 -22.21 -11.86 7.95
CA THR A 74 -23.33 -12.58 8.57
C THR A 74 -24.17 -11.75 9.54
N ASN A 75 -23.60 -10.71 10.17
CA ASN A 75 -24.31 -9.85 11.12
C ASN A 75 -25.11 -8.69 10.49
N GLU A 76 -25.05 -8.49 9.17
CA GLU A 76 -25.75 -7.39 8.48
C GLU A 76 -27.21 -7.74 8.13
N GLY A 77 -27.57 -9.03 8.09
CA GLY A 77 -28.93 -9.49 7.84
C GLY A 77 -29.54 -8.96 6.53
N LEU A 78 -30.86 -8.70 6.54
CA LEU A 78 -31.59 -8.16 5.37
C LEU A 78 -31.05 -6.81 4.88
N HIS A 79 -30.50 -6.00 5.79
CA HIS A 79 -29.89 -4.72 5.41
C HIS A 79 -28.67 -4.92 4.50
N GLY A 80 -27.86 -5.96 4.76
CA GLY A 80 -26.74 -6.35 3.91
C GLY A 80 -27.19 -6.70 2.49
N THR A 81 -28.30 -7.41 2.33
CA THR A 81 -28.88 -7.76 1.02
C THR A 81 -29.23 -6.53 0.19
N LEU A 82 -29.93 -5.55 0.79
CA LEU A 82 -30.38 -4.34 0.09
C LEU A 82 -29.21 -3.41 -0.26
N THR A 83 -28.27 -3.24 0.67
CA THR A 83 -27.09 -2.39 0.45
C THR A 83 -26.17 -2.96 -0.62
N ALA A 84 -25.97 -4.28 -0.64
CA ALA A 84 -25.15 -4.95 -1.65
C ALA A 84 -25.64 -4.72 -3.08
N LEU A 85 -26.97 -4.75 -3.30
CA LEU A 85 -27.58 -4.43 -4.58
C LEU A 85 -27.31 -2.98 -5.00
N GLY A 86 -27.58 -2.03 -4.10
CA GLY A 86 -27.39 -0.60 -4.36
C GLY A 86 -25.93 -0.24 -4.66
N GLN A 87 -24.99 -0.73 -3.84
CA GLN A 87 -23.55 -0.50 -4.03
C GLN A 87 -23.05 -1.13 -5.33
N SER A 88 -23.48 -2.34 -5.66
CA SER A 88 -23.06 -3.02 -6.89
C SER A 88 -23.47 -2.29 -8.16
N LEU A 89 -24.66 -1.69 -8.18
CA LEU A 89 -25.11 -0.86 -9.30
C LEU A 89 -24.37 0.49 -9.32
N ALA A 90 -24.06 1.07 -8.15
CA ALA A 90 -23.30 2.30 -8.05
C ALA A 90 -21.85 2.14 -8.56
N TYR A 91 -21.22 0.97 -8.37
CA TYR A 91 -19.92 0.66 -8.96
C TYR A 91 -19.94 0.66 -10.49
N LEU A 92 -20.98 0.08 -11.10
CA LEU A 92 -21.15 0.14 -12.55
C LEU A 92 -21.28 1.59 -13.04
N HIS A 93 -22.05 2.41 -12.31
CA HIS A 93 -22.16 3.84 -12.61
C HIS A 93 -20.84 4.60 -12.48
N LYS A 94 -20.00 4.22 -11.51
CA LYS A 94 -18.65 4.77 -11.32
C LYS A 94 -17.70 4.42 -12.48
N GLY A 95 -18.00 3.38 -13.25
CA GLY A 95 -17.24 2.99 -14.44
C GLY A 95 -16.48 1.66 -14.30
N TYR A 96 -16.81 0.83 -13.32
CA TYR A 96 -16.38 -0.57 -13.32
C TYR A 96 -17.05 -1.34 -14.48
N HIS A 97 -16.35 -2.34 -15.02
CA HIS A 97 -16.87 -3.17 -16.12
C HIS A 97 -17.90 -4.18 -15.64
N ALA A 98 -17.77 -4.61 -14.39
CA ALA A 98 -18.70 -5.48 -13.70
C ALA A 98 -18.64 -5.22 -12.19
N SER A 99 -19.63 -5.75 -11.47
CA SER A 99 -19.62 -5.82 -10.02
C SER A 99 -19.94 -7.24 -9.57
N ILE A 100 -19.45 -7.63 -8.40
CA ILE A 100 -19.69 -8.94 -7.80
C ILE A 100 -20.15 -8.73 -6.36
N ILE A 101 -21.31 -9.27 -6.03
CA ILE A 101 -21.83 -9.35 -4.67
C ILE A 101 -21.37 -10.67 -4.06
N VAL A 102 -20.79 -10.59 -2.87
CA VAL A 102 -20.41 -11.74 -2.04
C VAL A 102 -21.17 -11.66 -0.73
N ILE A 103 -22.12 -12.58 -0.54
CA ILE A 103 -23.07 -12.55 0.57
C ILE A 103 -23.12 -13.91 1.28
N PRO A 104 -23.40 -14.00 2.59
CA PRO A 104 -23.52 -15.29 3.25
C PRO A 104 -24.59 -16.15 2.59
N GLU A 105 -24.40 -17.47 2.54
CA GLU A 105 -25.44 -18.38 2.04
C GLU A 105 -26.73 -18.32 2.87
N LYS A 106 -26.64 -17.85 4.12
CA LYS A 106 -27.76 -17.68 5.03
C LYS A 106 -27.53 -16.54 6.01
N TYR A 107 -28.59 -15.79 6.26
CA TYR A 107 -28.74 -14.93 7.44
C TYR A 107 -29.71 -15.57 8.42
N THR A 108 -29.61 -15.22 9.71
CA THR A 108 -30.66 -15.56 10.69
C THR A 108 -32.04 -15.06 10.24
N SER A 109 -32.07 -13.91 9.55
CA SER A 109 -33.27 -13.26 9.03
C SER A 109 -33.66 -13.66 7.59
N HIS A 110 -32.84 -14.44 6.89
CA HIS A 110 -33.10 -14.79 5.48
C HIS A 110 -32.40 -16.12 5.10
N SER A 111 -33.18 -17.10 4.63
CA SER A 111 -32.68 -18.47 4.37
C SER A 111 -31.79 -18.61 3.13
N SER A 112 -31.99 -17.79 2.09
CA SER A 112 -31.19 -17.81 0.87
C SER A 112 -31.02 -16.42 0.22
N PRO A 113 -30.25 -15.51 0.82
CA PRO A 113 -30.12 -14.14 0.33
C PRO A 113 -29.46 -14.06 -1.07
N ALA A 114 -28.54 -14.96 -1.41
CA ALA A 114 -27.91 -15.00 -2.73
C ALA A 114 -28.93 -15.29 -3.86
N ASN A 115 -29.81 -16.29 -3.67
CA ASN A 115 -30.90 -16.55 -4.64
C ASN A 115 -31.86 -15.37 -4.74
N HIS A 116 -32.20 -14.75 -3.60
CA HIS A 116 -33.08 -13.58 -3.61
C HIS A 116 -32.48 -12.42 -4.43
N ILE A 117 -31.20 -12.09 -4.23
CA ILE A 117 -30.49 -11.06 -5.01
C ILE A 117 -30.46 -11.41 -6.49
N LYS A 118 -30.12 -12.67 -6.81
CA LYS A 118 -30.13 -13.17 -8.19
C LYS A 118 -31.50 -12.95 -8.83
N ASP A 119 -32.59 -13.37 -8.19
CA ASP A 119 -33.94 -13.30 -8.76
C ASP A 119 -34.38 -11.83 -8.95
N VAL A 120 -34.01 -10.93 -8.03
CA VAL A 120 -34.24 -9.49 -8.18
C VAL A 120 -33.47 -8.94 -9.38
N LEU A 121 -32.19 -9.28 -9.54
CA LEU A 121 -31.37 -8.84 -10.68
C LEU A 121 -31.89 -9.42 -12.00
N ASP A 122 -32.31 -10.68 -12.03
CA ASP A 122 -32.86 -11.32 -13.22
C ASP A 122 -34.22 -10.71 -13.63
N LEU A 123 -34.99 -10.19 -12.67
CA LEU A 123 -36.25 -9.50 -12.94
C LEU A 123 -36.06 -8.04 -13.36
N THR A 124 -35.10 -7.33 -12.76
CA THR A 124 -35.02 -5.85 -12.85
C THR A 124 -33.81 -5.32 -13.62
N ALA A 125 -32.75 -6.13 -13.75
CA ALA A 125 -31.44 -5.72 -14.24
C ALA A 125 -30.71 -6.87 -14.97
N ASN A 126 -31.44 -7.68 -15.75
CA ASN A 126 -30.94 -8.93 -16.32
C ASN A 126 -29.72 -8.76 -17.26
N THR A 127 -29.58 -7.61 -17.91
CA THR A 127 -28.45 -7.26 -18.77
C THR A 127 -27.26 -6.65 -18.02
N MET A 128 -27.41 -6.31 -16.74
CA MET A 128 -26.33 -5.72 -15.96
C MET A 128 -25.30 -6.79 -15.53
N PRO A 129 -23.99 -6.52 -15.64
CA PRO A 129 -22.90 -7.45 -15.35
C PRO A 129 -22.62 -7.50 -13.85
N VAL A 130 -23.63 -7.93 -13.10
CA VAL A 130 -23.58 -8.10 -11.63
C VAL A 130 -23.51 -9.58 -11.29
N GLY A 131 -22.37 -10.03 -10.77
CA GLY A 131 -22.23 -11.38 -10.24
C GLY A 131 -22.83 -11.51 -8.85
N VAL A 132 -23.32 -12.69 -8.49
CA VAL A 132 -23.82 -12.99 -7.15
C VAL A 132 -23.21 -14.31 -6.67
N TYR A 133 -22.51 -14.24 -5.55
CA TYR A 133 -21.85 -15.37 -4.91
C TYR A 133 -22.32 -15.49 -3.48
N GLY A 134 -22.64 -16.72 -3.08
CA GLY A 134 -22.90 -17.09 -1.70
C GLY A 134 -21.63 -17.64 -1.06
N TYR A 135 -21.41 -17.39 0.23
CA TYR A 135 -20.29 -17.99 0.96
C TYR A 135 -20.71 -18.69 2.25
N LYS A 136 -19.89 -19.68 2.63
CA LYS A 136 -19.88 -20.34 3.95
C LYS A 136 -18.70 -19.85 4.78
N GLU A 137 -18.70 -20.15 6.08
CA GLU A 137 -17.61 -19.76 6.97
C GLU A 137 -16.24 -20.24 6.42
N PRO A 138 -15.23 -19.35 6.40
CA PRO A 138 -13.92 -19.68 5.85
C PRO A 138 -13.15 -20.66 6.75
N ASP A 139 -12.32 -21.50 6.14
CA ASP A 139 -11.42 -22.43 6.83
C ASP A 139 -10.02 -21.82 6.97
N LEU A 140 -9.74 -21.24 8.13
CA LEU A 140 -8.48 -20.55 8.40
C LEU A 140 -7.26 -21.49 8.48
N THR A 141 -7.47 -22.80 8.53
CA THR A 141 -6.38 -23.77 8.54
C THR A 141 -5.75 -23.96 7.16
N LYS A 142 -6.42 -23.47 6.11
CA LYS A 142 -6.01 -23.63 4.72
C LYS A 142 -5.26 -22.41 4.18
N LEU A 143 -4.45 -22.67 3.15
CA LEU A 143 -3.80 -21.62 2.35
C LEU A 143 -4.81 -20.62 1.78
N ASN A 144 -5.90 -21.11 1.20
CA ASN A 144 -7.00 -20.30 0.69
C ASN A 144 -8.28 -20.55 1.51
N PRO A 145 -8.63 -19.66 2.45
CA PRO A 145 -9.72 -19.93 3.41
C PRO A 145 -11.11 -20.07 2.79
N PHE A 146 -11.35 -19.47 1.62
CA PHE A 146 -12.62 -19.57 0.91
C PHE A 146 -12.65 -20.64 -0.18
N GLU A 147 -11.57 -21.40 -0.35
CA GLU A 147 -11.53 -22.49 -1.32
C GLU A 147 -12.67 -23.48 -1.07
N ASN A 148 -13.51 -23.71 -2.09
CA ASN A 148 -14.72 -24.54 -2.00
C ASN A 148 -15.77 -24.05 -0.98
N GLN A 149 -15.65 -22.83 -0.47
CA GLN A 149 -16.63 -22.19 0.42
C GLN A 149 -17.43 -21.09 -0.28
N ILE A 150 -17.16 -20.82 -1.56
CA ILE A 150 -17.87 -19.83 -2.38
C ILE A 150 -18.61 -20.53 -3.52
N THR A 151 -19.90 -20.22 -3.65
CA THR A 151 -20.79 -20.73 -4.70
C THR A 151 -21.27 -19.59 -5.60
N CYS A 152 -21.13 -19.73 -6.92
CA CYS A 152 -21.68 -18.77 -7.89
C CYS A 152 -23.17 -19.04 -8.14
N TYR A 153 -24.02 -18.04 -7.88
CA TYR A 153 -25.47 -18.08 -8.14
C TYR A 153 -25.84 -17.35 -9.43
N ARG A 154 -25.12 -16.26 -9.73
CA ARG A 154 -25.27 -15.47 -10.95
C ARG A 154 -23.90 -15.07 -11.45
N GLN A 155 -23.59 -15.39 -12.69
CA GLN A 155 -22.33 -15.00 -13.30
C GLN A 155 -22.44 -13.60 -13.93
N PRO A 156 -21.47 -12.70 -13.71
CA PRO A 156 -21.42 -11.43 -14.43
C PRO A 156 -21.06 -11.68 -15.90
N GLN A 157 -21.80 -11.06 -16.81
CA GLN A 157 -21.51 -11.10 -18.24
C GLN A 157 -20.46 -10.03 -18.57
N LEU A 158 -19.17 -10.38 -18.61
CA LEU A 158 -18.11 -9.40 -18.83
C LEU A 158 -18.05 -8.96 -20.30
N SER A 159 -17.88 -7.65 -20.52
CA SER A 159 -17.71 -7.03 -21.83
C SER A 159 -16.57 -6.00 -21.77
N LEU A 160 -15.91 -5.77 -22.90
CA LEU A 160 -14.86 -4.76 -23.05
C LEU A 160 -15.38 -3.32 -22.97
N SER A 161 -16.69 -3.12 -23.18
CA SER A 161 -17.31 -1.79 -23.08
C SER A 161 -17.97 -1.63 -21.71
N PRO A 162 -17.53 -0.69 -20.85
CA PRO A 162 -18.27 -0.37 -19.64
C PRO A 162 -19.66 0.18 -20.01
N LEU A 163 -20.68 -0.13 -19.21
CA LEU A 163 -22.08 0.21 -19.55
C LEU A 163 -22.36 1.70 -19.65
N VAL A 164 -21.66 2.54 -18.89
CA VAL A 164 -21.91 3.97 -18.87
C VAL A 164 -20.90 4.69 -19.76
N THR A 165 -21.38 5.13 -20.92
CA THR A 165 -20.62 5.84 -21.98
C THR A 165 -20.13 7.24 -21.59
N GLY A 166 -20.37 7.69 -20.35
CA GLY A 166 -20.02 9.03 -19.85
C GLY A 166 -18.89 9.09 -18.83
N ALA A 167 -18.42 7.96 -18.29
CA ALA A 167 -17.27 7.97 -17.39
C ALA A 167 -15.99 8.15 -18.23
N SER A 168 -15.30 9.29 -18.04
CA SER A 168 -14.02 9.53 -18.73
C SER A 168 -13.04 8.39 -18.43
N VAL A 169 -12.23 7.97 -19.40
CA VAL A 169 -11.21 6.91 -19.19
C VAL A 169 -10.29 7.25 -18.01
N GLY A 170 -10.03 8.54 -17.77
CA GLY A 170 -9.24 9.04 -16.63
C GLY A 170 -9.93 8.99 -15.25
N SER A 171 -11.25 8.80 -15.19
CA SER A 171 -12.02 8.63 -13.94
C SER A 171 -12.27 7.16 -13.59
N ARG A 172 -11.81 6.21 -14.41
CA ARG A 172 -11.98 4.79 -14.12
C ARG A 172 -11.20 4.39 -12.86
N PRO A 173 -11.80 3.60 -11.96
CA PRO A 173 -11.14 3.14 -10.75
C PRO A 173 -9.86 2.37 -11.10
N LYS A 174 -8.76 2.68 -10.42
CA LYS A 174 -7.51 1.93 -10.56
C LYS A 174 -7.50 0.82 -9.51
N SER A 175 -6.83 -0.29 -9.80
CA SER A 175 -6.54 -1.29 -8.77
C SER A 175 -5.17 -1.04 -8.14
N SER A 176 -5.10 -1.24 -6.82
CA SER A 176 -3.84 -1.24 -6.07
C SER A 176 -3.52 -2.64 -5.52
N THR A 177 -2.34 -2.79 -4.92
CA THR A 177 -1.96 -4.02 -4.22
C THR A 177 -2.95 -4.35 -3.10
N LEU A 178 -3.04 -5.65 -2.77
CA LEU A 178 -3.98 -6.18 -1.79
C LEU A 178 -3.69 -5.71 -0.35
N TRP A 179 -2.40 -5.51 -0.03
CA TRP A 179 -1.96 -4.89 1.22
C TRP A 179 -1.48 -3.45 0.99
N ALA A 180 -1.44 -2.70 2.09
CA ALA A 180 -1.10 -1.29 2.07
C ALA A 180 0.22 -1.01 1.37
N HIS A 181 0.21 0.02 0.51
CA HIS A 181 1.41 0.49 -0.15
C HIS A 181 2.44 1.02 0.86
N VAL A 182 3.61 0.38 0.88
CA VAL A 182 4.75 0.79 1.69
C VAL A 182 6.03 0.79 0.84
N ARG A 183 7.06 1.48 1.31
CA ARG A 183 8.37 1.51 0.67
C ARG A 183 9.50 1.49 1.70
N GLU A 184 10.47 0.62 1.46
CA GLU A 184 11.72 0.58 2.20
C GLU A 184 12.37 1.97 2.21
N GLY A 185 12.81 2.42 3.38
CA GLY A 185 13.44 3.73 3.56
C GLY A 185 12.50 4.93 3.57
N MET A 186 11.19 4.75 3.39
CA MET A 186 10.21 5.86 3.41
C MET A 186 9.08 5.63 4.42
N SER A 187 8.61 4.39 4.56
CA SER A 187 7.46 4.04 5.42
C SER A 187 7.87 3.71 6.86
N TYR A 188 8.65 4.58 7.51
CA TYR A 188 8.99 4.41 8.92
C TYR A 188 7.79 4.73 9.83
N PRO A 189 7.60 4.04 10.96
CA PRO A 189 6.54 4.37 11.93
C PRO A 189 6.54 5.85 12.35
N ASP A 190 7.72 6.44 12.52
CA ASP A 190 7.88 7.81 13.02
C ASP A 190 7.38 8.88 12.02
N VAL A 191 7.47 8.62 10.71
CA VAL A 191 6.89 9.55 9.73
C VAL A 191 5.37 9.53 9.77
N PHE A 192 4.75 8.38 10.02
CA PHE A 192 3.29 8.32 10.14
C PHE A 192 2.79 9.09 11.36
N TYR A 193 3.48 8.97 12.50
CA TYR A 193 3.20 9.79 13.68
C TYR A 193 3.36 11.28 13.39
N LYS A 194 4.50 11.69 12.83
CA LYS A 194 4.76 13.11 12.52
C LYS A 194 3.77 13.69 11.53
N TYR A 195 3.37 12.91 10.53
CA TYR A 195 2.34 13.33 9.60
C TYR A 195 1.01 13.54 10.31
N CYS A 196 0.53 12.56 11.08
CA CYS A 196 -0.73 12.71 11.82
C CYS A 196 -0.70 13.89 12.81
N LYS A 197 0.46 14.14 13.42
CA LYS A 197 0.68 15.31 14.29
C LYS A 197 0.57 16.63 13.53
N GLU A 198 1.14 16.72 12.33
CA GLU A 198 0.99 17.92 11.50
C GLU A 198 -0.44 18.05 10.93
N VAL A 199 -1.19 16.95 10.72
CA VAL A 199 -2.63 17.04 10.40
C VAL A 199 -3.38 17.79 11.51
N LYS A 200 -3.20 17.41 12.79
CA LYS A 200 -3.79 18.12 13.94
C LYS A 200 -3.43 19.61 13.94
N PHE A 201 -2.20 19.94 13.58
CA PHE A 201 -1.74 21.32 13.51
C PHE A 201 -2.45 22.07 12.37
N VAL A 202 -2.44 21.57 11.14
CA VAL A 202 -2.98 22.32 9.99
C VAL A 202 -4.51 22.41 9.99
N THR A 203 -5.20 21.46 10.61
CA THR A 203 -6.65 21.54 10.81
C THR A 203 -7.01 22.60 11.85
N SER A 204 -6.20 22.75 12.90
CA SER A 204 -6.40 23.77 13.94
C SER A 204 -5.94 25.17 13.53
N TYR A 205 -4.93 25.26 12.64
CA TYR A 205 -4.31 26.51 12.23
C TYR A 205 -4.38 26.68 10.70
N PRO A 206 -5.19 27.62 10.18
CA PRO A 206 -5.40 27.75 8.73
C PRO A 206 -4.15 28.24 7.98
N LYS A 207 -3.22 28.94 8.66
CA LYS A 207 -2.00 29.48 8.05
C LYS A 207 -0.81 28.55 8.22
N ASN A 208 -0.01 28.41 7.17
CA ASN A 208 1.26 27.69 7.21
C ASN A 208 2.29 28.40 8.10
N ARG A 209 3.23 27.63 8.65
CA ARG A 209 4.42 28.18 9.33
C ARG A 209 5.28 28.90 8.29
N ASN A 210 6.04 29.90 8.72
CA ASN A 210 7.00 30.55 7.85
C ASN A 210 8.24 29.66 7.66
N PHE A 211 8.41 29.09 6.46
CA PHE A 211 9.55 28.26 6.11
C PHE A 211 10.62 29.11 5.43
N GLN A 212 11.69 29.45 6.16
CA GLN A 212 12.81 30.22 5.61
C GLN A 212 13.71 29.31 4.77
N LEU A 213 13.97 29.67 3.50
CA LEU A 213 14.92 28.96 2.64
C LEU A 213 16.28 29.68 2.59
N LEU A 214 17.32 28.91 2.26
CA LEU A 214 18.64 29.47 1.94
C LEU A 214 18.54 30.28 0.63
N PRO A 215 19.21 31.45 0.53
CA PRO A 215 19.22 32.24 -0.70
C PRO A 215 19.66 31.45 -1.94
N GLU A 216 20.60 30.52 -1.77
CA GLU A 216 21.13 29.66 -2.83
C GLU A 216 20.06 28.71 -3.38
N LEU A 217 19.18 28.19 -2.51
CA LEU A 217 18.04 27.37 -2.94
C LEU A 217 17.03 28.19 -3.74
N ILE A 218 16.74 29.41 -3.30
CA ILE A 218 15.81 30.32 -4.00
C ILE A 218 16.38 30.67 -5.37
N ALA A 219 17.67 31.03 -5.44
CA ALA A 219 18.36 31.34 -6.69
C ALA A 219 18.34 30.15 -7.66
N ALA A 220 18.63 28.93 -7.18
CA ALA A 220 18.61 27.73 -8.01
C ALA A 220 17.21 27.38 -8.53
N VAL A 221 16.17 27.53 -7.70
CA VAL A 221 14.78 27.35 -8.18
C VAL A 221 14.46 28.41 -9.24
N ASN A 222 14.83 29.67 -9.04
CA ASN A 222 14.57 30.73 -10.00
C ASN A 222 15.31 30.53 -11.33
N ARG A 223 16.52 29.96 -11.33
CA ARG A 223 17.23 29.59 -12.57
C ARG A 223 16.51 28.47 -13.32
N ILE A 224 15.94 27.50 -12.61
CA ILE A 224 15.22 26.36 -13.21
C ILE A 224 13.82 26.74 -13.67
N MET A 225 13.10 27.52 -12.86
CA MET A 225 11.71 27.89 -13.08
C MET A 225 11.44 29.27 -12.44
N PRO A 226 11.70 30.38 -13.16
CA PRO A 226 11.68 31.75 -12.61
C PRO A 226 10.38 32.19 -11.94
N THR A 227 9.25 31.60 -12.33
CA THR A 227 7.91 31.96 -11.81
C THR A 227 7.41 31.03 -10.72
N ALA A 228 8.19 30.01 -10.34
CA ALA A 228 7.78 29.07 -9.31
C ALA A 228 7.93 29.68 -7.91
N ASP A 229 6.94 29.42 -7.05
CA ASP A 229 7.13 29.55 -5.61
C ASP A 229 8.17 28.50 -5.14
N PRO A 230 9.31 28.90 -4.56
CA PRO A 230 10.36 27.95 -4.17
C PRO A 230 9.93 26.91 -3.13
N ILE A 231 9.02 27.27 -2.22
CA ILE A 231 8.49 26.37 -1.20
C ILE A 231 7.64 25.29 -1.88
N LYS A 232 6.65 25.69 -2.70
CA LYS A 232 5.79 24.76 -3.44
C LYS A 232 6.58 23.91 -4.45
N PHE A 233 7.61 24.50 -5.06
CA PHE A 233 8.50 23.79 -5.97
C PHE A 233 9.27 22.66 -5.26
N LEU A 234 9.89 22.96 -4.12
CA LEU A 234 10.73 22.01 -3.40
C LEU A 234 9.93 20.94 -2.64
N SER A 235 8.69 21.23 -2.24
CA SER A 235 7.79 20.26 -1.59
C SER A 235 6.94 19.45 -2.56
N TYR A 236 6.89 19.83 -3.85
CA TYR A 236 5.95 19.24 -4.81
C TYR A 236 4.48 19.40 -4.36
N THR A 237 4.11 20.62 -3.96
CA THR A 237 2.71 20.97 -3.65
C THR A 237 2.18 21.97 -4.67
N LYS A 238 0.86 22.02 -4.82
CA LYS A 238 0.17 22.88 -5.79
C LYS A 238 -0.88 23.74 -5.10
N ASP A 239 -1.67 23.10 -4.25
CA ASP A 239 -2.87 23.68 -3.66
C ASP A 239 -2.66 23.94 -2.16
N ASP A 240 -3.69 24.45 -1.49
CA ASP A 240 -3.70 24.67 -0.04
C ASP A 240 -4.64 23.68 0.67
N SER A 241 -4.81 22.49 0.08
CA SER A 241 -5.55 21.38 0.69
C SER A 241 -4.93 20.95 2.03
N ILE A 242 -5.67 20.21 2.85
CA ILE A 242 -5.15 19.66 4.11
C ILE A 242 -3.92 18.77 3.84
N LEU A 243 -3.95 17.96 2.78
CA LEU A 243 -2.83 17.12 2.36
C LEU A 243 -1.59 17.94 1.97
N ASP A 244 -1.76 18.96 1.10
CA ASP A 244 -0.64 19.80 0.65
C ASP A 244 -0.02 20.57 1.83
N ARG A 245 -0.85 21.15 2.70
CA ARG A 245 -0.37 21.86 3.88
C ARG A 245 0.33 20.90 4.84
N THR A 246 -0.26 19.75 5.15
CA THR A 246 0.37 18.76 6.04
C THR A 246 1.72 18.33 5.48
N TRP A 247 1.78 18.00 4.20
CA TRP A 247 3.03 17.61 3.54
C TRP A 247 4.09 18.71 3.58
N LEU A 248 3.73 19.98 3.38
CA LEU A 248 4.65 21.11 3.53
C LEU A 248 5.31 21.11 4.93
N HIS A 249 4.52 20.96 5.99
CA HIS A 249 5.05 20.90 7.35
C HIS A 249 5.91 19.67 7.57
N VAL A 250 5.47 18.49 7.13
CA VAL A 250 6.25 17.26 7.29
C VAL A 250 7.59 17.37 6.57
N TRP A 251 7.57 17.84 5.33
CA TRP A 251 8.74 17.99 4.48
C TRP A 251 9.73 18.97 5.09
N PHE A 252 9.33 20.20 5.38
CA PHE A 252 10.27 21.24 5.81
C PHE A 252 10.65 21.18 7.30
N ASN A 253 9.85 20.53 8.15
CA ASN A 253 10.18 20.38 9.57
C ASN A 253 11.01 19.12 9.84
N TYR A 254 10.83 18.03 9.08
CA TYR A 254 11.46 16.75 9.39
C TYR A 254 12.41 16.22 8.32
N TYR A 255 12.01 16.16 7.04
CA TYR A 255 12.90 15.63 5.99
C TYR A 255 13.95 16.65 5.53
N PHE A 256 13.50 17.82 5.14
CA PHE A 256 14.28 18.90 4.54
C PHE A 256 14.36 20.11 5.49
N HIS A 257 14.76 19.84 6.73
CA HIS A 257 14.86 20.84 7.79
C HIS A 257 16.11 21.72 7.66
N LYS A 258 16.12 22.86 8.36
CA LYS A 258 17.12 23.93 8.19
C LYS A 258 18.59 23.49 8.20
N ASN A 259 18.96 22.53 9.07
CA ASN A 259 20.35 22.08 9.21
C ASN A 259 20.73 21.05 8.14
N LEU A 260 19.75 20.39 7.51
CA LEU A 260 19.98 19.42 6.43
C LEU A 260 20.07 20.09 5.06
N ARG A 261 19.41 21.23 4.86
CA ARG A 261 19.32 21.93 3.57
C ARG A 261 20.66 22.26 2.89
N PRO A 262 21.73 22.66 3.62
CA PRO A 262 23.03 22.85 2.98
C PRO A 262 23.51 21.55 2.34
N ILE A 263 24.08 21.63 1.14
CA ILE A 263 24.70 20.48 0.46
C ILE A 263 26.04 20.14 1.12
N PHE A 264 26.82 21.18 1.41
CA PHE A 264 28.22 21.10 1.82
C PHE A 264 28.62 22.25 2.74
N THR A 265 29.81 22.15 3.31
CA THR A 265 30.58 23.26 3.88
C THR A 265 31.87 23.43 3.07
N LYS A 266 32.28 24.67 2.81
CA LYS A 266 33.53 24.97 2.08
C LYS A 266 34.59 25.40 3.09
N ASP A 267 35.75 24.76 3.05
CA ASP A 267 36.90 25.16 3.85
C ASP A 267 37.47 26.48 3.28
N PRO A 268 37.50 27.57 4.05
CA PRO A 268 37.97 28.87 3.56
C PRO A 268 39.49 28.90 3.29
N HIS A 269 40.27 27.98 3.85
CA HIS A 269 41.73 27.94 3.69
C HIS A 269 42.16 27.06 2.52
N THR A 270 41.51 25.91 2.35
CA THR A 270 41.85 24.94 1.29
C THR A 270 40.97 25.08 0.05
N GLY A 271 39.81 25.74 0.16
CA GLY A 271 38.80 25.83 -0.89
C GLY A 271 38.04 24.53 -1.13
N LEU A 272 38.34 23.46 -0.39
CA LEU A 272 37.72 22.16 -0.56
C LEU A 272 36.33 22.10 0.07
N TYR A 273 35.44 21.37 -0.58
CA TYR A 273 34.07 21.12 -0.13
C TYR A 273 34.01 19.83 0.68
N ALA A 274 33.26 19.86 1.79
CA ALA A 274 32.94 18.71 2.62
C ALA A 274 31.42 18.52 2.70
N VAL A 275 30.95 17.28 2.69
CA VAL A 275 29.51 16.96 2.67
C VAL A 275 28.83 17.35 3.98
N ASN A 276 27.67 18.01 3.87
CA ASN A 276 26.78 18.19 5.02
C ASN A 276 25.95 16.91 5.26
N ALA A 277 26.48 16.02 6.10
CA ALA A 277 25.91 14.71 6.42
C ALA A 277 24.89 14.73 7.58
N LYS A 278 24.13 15.82 7.75
CA LYS A 278 23.04 15.85 8.74
C LYS A 278 21.92 14.90 8.31
N ALA A 279 21.50 14.03 9.23
CA ALA A 279 20.34 13.15 9.06
C ALA A 279 19.04 13.95 9.06
N SER A 280 17.96 13.36 8.54
CA SER A 280 16.61 13.90 8.71
C SER A 280 16.21 13.90 10.19
N LEU A 281 15.08 14.50 10.53
CA LEU A 281 14.45 14.32 11.83
C LEU A 281 13.38 13.23 11.77
N ILE A 282 13.48 12.24 10.88
CA ILE A 282 12.62 11.04 10.88
C ILE A 282 13.41 9.88 11.47
N LYS A 283 12.86 9.22 12.48
CA LYS A 283 13.49 8.05 13.10
C LYS A 283 13.30 6.80 12.24
N GLN A 284 14.39 6.10 11.96
CA GLN A 284 14.34 4.79 11.30
C GLN A 284 14.16 3.63 12.28
N ASN A 285 14.51 3.87 13.55
CA ASN A 285 14.29 2.97 14.69
C ASN A 285 14.15 3.81 15.97
N LYS A 286 14.11 3.19 17.16
CA LYS A 286 13.86 3.90 18.43
C LYS A 286 14.86 5.05 18.70
N SER A 287 16.09 4.95 18.19
CA SER A 287 17.22 5.79 18.58
C SER A 287 17.82 6.59 17.43
N GLU A 288 17.76 6.09 16.20
CA GLU A 288 18.49 6.63 15.06
C GLU A 288 17.57 7.35 14.08
N PHE A 289 18.10 8.43 13.52
CA PHE A 289 17.47 9.16 12.43
C PHE A 289 17.87 8.61 11.06
N ALA A 290 16.92 8.59 10.14
CA ALA A 290 17.12 8.21 8.76
C ALA A 290 17.99 9.25 8.04
N ASN A 291 18.99 8.78 7.30
CA ASN A 291 19.77 9.62 6.42
C ASN A 291 18.92 10.07 5.22
N PHE A 292 19.13 11.30 4.76
CA PHE A 292 18.46 11.84 3.58
C PHE A 292 19.47 12.56 2.69
N LEU A 293 19.54 12.15 1.42
CA LEU A 293 20.47 12.63 0.39
C LEU A 293 21.98 12.54 0.75
N SER A 294 22.34 11.86 1.83
CA SER A 294 23.69 11.70 2.38
C SER A 294 23.87 10.32 3.04
N GLY A 295 25.08 10.01 3.54
CA GLY A 295 25.38 8.83 4.36
C GLY A 295 25.85 7.58 3.60
N ARG A 296 25.72 7.56 2.27
CA ARG A 296 26.33 6.53 1.40
C ARG A 296 27.25 7.20 0.39
N ARG A 297 28.34 6.52 -0.03
CA ARG A 297 29.29 7.04 -1.03
C ARG A 297 28.63 7.41 -2.36
N ASP A 298 27.54 6.73 -2.72
CA ASP A 298 26.77 6.98 -3.94
C ASP A 298 25.60 7.97 -3.75
N SER A 299 25.49 8.60 -2.58
CA SER A 299 24.45 9.59 -2.28
C SER A 299 24.65 10.88 -3.07
N LEU A 300 23.57 11.65 -3.24
CA LEU A 300 23.57 12.87 -4.04
C LEU A 300 24.60 13.89 -3.53
N LYS A 301 24.62 14.17 -2.22
CA LYS A 301 25.53 15.19 -1.68
C LYS A 301 26.99 14.79 -1.83
N GLU A 302 27.32 13.51 -1.64
CA GLU A 302 28.68 12.98 -1.89
C GLU A 302 29.09 13.18 -3.35
N LYS A 303 28.22 12.79 -4.30
CA LYS A 303 28.47 12.98 -5.73
C LYS A 303 28.66 14.44 -6.11
N ILE A 304 27.85 15.34 -5.57
CA ILE A 304 27.96 16.78 -5.83
C ILE A 304 29.30 17.31 -5.28
N VAL A 305 29.66 16.98 -4.03
CA VAL A 305 30.93 17.42 -3.43
C VAL A 305 32.14 16.86 -4.17
N GLU A 306 32.07 15.61 -4.63
CA GLU A 306 33.13 15.01 -5.45
C GLU A 306 33.31 15.76 -6.78
N LYS A 307 32.22 16.09 -7.47
CA LYS A 307 32.24 16.88 -8.72
C LYS A 307 32.79 18.30 -8.48
N LEU A 308 32.39 18.95 -7.39
CA LEU A 308 32.88 20.29 -7.02
C LEU A 308 34.38 20.29 -6.71
N ASN A 309 34.86 19.33 -5.92
CA ASN A 309 36.29 19.20 -5.60
C ASN A 309 37.14 18.85 -6.82
N LYS A 310 36.56 18.19 -7.84
CA LYS A 310 37.21 17.95 -9.14
C LYS A 310 37.13 19.15 -10.09
N GLY A 311 36.39 20.20 -9.72
CA GLY A 311 36.12 21.35 -10.59
C GLY A 311 35.30 21.03 -11.83
N SER A 312 34.55 19.91 -11.83
CA SER A 312 33.78 19.47 -13.00
C SER A 312 32.39 20.12 -13.09
N ILE A 313 31.93 20.78 -12.03
CA ILE A 313 30.71 21.60 -11.98
C ILE A 313 30.97 22.84 -11.14
N THR A 314 30.17 23.89 -11.37
CA THR A 314 30.10 25.11 -10.57
C THR A 314 29.18 24.93 -9.35
N GLU A 315 29.26 25.85 -8.38
CA GLU A 315 28.32 25.87 -7.25
C GLU A 315 26.86 26.06 -7.72
N ASP A 316 26.63 26.86 -8.76
CA ASP A 316 25.28 27.07 -9.30
C ASP A 316 24.68 25.80 -9.92
N GLU A 317 25.47 25.06 -10.69
CA GLU A 317 25.08 23.76 -11.24
C GLU A 317 24.84 22.71 -10.15
N ALA A 318 25.67 22.73 -9.08
CA ALA A 318 25.50 21.87 -7.92
C ALA A 318 24.16 22.12 -7.22
N TRP A 319 23.79 23.39 -7.01
CA TRP A 319 22.50 23.74 -6.43
C TRP A 319 21.32 23.36 -7.34
N GLU A 320 21.46 23.48 -8.65
CA GLU A 320 20.42 23.05 -9.61
C GLU A 320 20.19 21.54 -9.61
N GLU A 321 21.26 20.74 -9.63
CA GLU A 321 21.19 19.28 -9.50
C GLU A 321 20.53 18.88 -8.18
N TYR A 322 20.86 19.60 -7.10
CA TYR A 322 20.29 19.37 -5.78
C TYR A 322 18.79 19.64 -5.72
N VAL A 323 18.32 20.82 -6.14
CA VAL A 323 16.89 21.18 -6.04
C VAL A 323 15.99 20.34 -6.95
N ARG A 324 16.47 19.93 -8.13
CA ARG A 324 15.74 18.98 -8.99
C ARG A 324 15.54 17.65 -8.28
N THR A 325 16.59 17.14 -7.63
CA THR A 325 16.50 15.87 -6.90
C THR A 325 15.64 16.00 -5.65
N VAL A 326 15.77 17.09 -4.88
CA VAL A 326 14.92 17.37 -3.71
C VAL A 326 13.44 17.38 -4.11
N ARG A 327 13.07 18.09 -5.19
CA ARG A 327 11.70 18.11 -5.72
C ARG A 327 11.19 16.72 -6.08
N ASN A 328 12.00 15.91 -6.76
CA ASN A 328 11.62 14.55 -7.15
C ASN A 328 11.47 13.61 -5.94
N GLN A 329 12.33 13.76 -4.92
CA GLN A 329 12.19 13.02 -3.67
C GLN A 329 10.94 13.47 -2.91
N ALA A 330 10.62 14.77 -2.90
CA ALA A 330 9.41 15.27 -2.26
C ALA A 330 8.15 14.63 -2.85
N HIS A 331 8.06 14.57 -4.18
CA HIS A 331 6.98 13.85 -4.88
C HIS A 331 6.93 12.38 -4.47
N SER A 332 8.06 11.67 -4.55
CA SER A 332 8.10 10.23 -4.29
C SER A 332 7.77 9.87 -2.85
N TYR A 333 8.24 10.65 -1.87
CA TYR A 333 7.94 10.40 -0.47
C TYR A 333 6.48 10.70 -0.16
N ARG A 334 5.95 11.82 -0.69
CA ARG A 334 4.55 12.18 -0.54
C ARG A 334 3.62 11.09 -1.02
N GLU A 335 3.83 10.58 -2.24
CA GLU A 335 3.00 9.52 -2.83
C GLU A 335 2.95 8.28 -1.92
N VAL A 336 4.12 7.87 -1.40
CA VAL A 336 4.23 6.70 -0.52
C VAL A 336 3.55 6.94 0.83
N ILE A 337 3.79 8.09 1.46
CA ILE A 337 3.32 8.37 2.82
C ILE A 337 1.81 8.63 2.82
N ASP A 338 1.30 9.46 1.90
CA ASP A 338 -0.12 9.78 1.78
C ASP A 338 -0.93 8.50 1.49
N SER A 339 -0.41 7.62 0.62
CA SER A 339 -1.04 6.32 0.32
C SER A 339 -0.98 5.37 1.51
N GLY A 340 0.16 5.27 2.19
CA GLY A 340 0.33 4.43 3.37
C GLY A 340 -0.62 4.83 4.49
N LEU A 341 -0.67 6.12 4.86
CA LEU A 341 -1.56 6.62 5.91
C LEU A 341 -3.04 6.37 5.61
N TYR A 342 -3.44 6.55 4.35
CA TYR A 342 -4.80 6.28 3.91
C TYR A 342 -5.16 4.79 4.00
N HIS A 343 -4.31 3.91 3.47
CA HIS A 343 -4.55 2.46 3.53
C HIS A 343 -4.51 1.89 4.94
N LEU A 344 -3.79 2.54 5.86
CA LEU A 344 -3.79 2.21 7.28
C LEU A 344 -4.99 2.82 8.03
N ASN A 345 -5.91 3.48 7.31
CA ASN A 345 -7.06 4.18 7.87
C ASN A 345 -6.66 5.20 8.94
N LEU A 346 -5.49 5.84 8.83
CA LEU A 346 -5.05 6.91 9.73
C LEU A 346 -5.54 8.28 9.26
N ILE A 347 -5.72 8.44 7.95
CA ILE A 347 -6.36 9.60 7.33
C ILE A 347 -7.47 9.19 6.37
N ASP A 348 -8.45 10.07 6.17
CA ASP A 348 -9.53 9.87 5.21
C ASP A 348 -9.16 10.36 3.79
N SER A 349 -10.15 10.34 2.89
CA SER A 349 -10.01 10.79 1.50
C SER A 349 -9.66 12.27 1.37
N GLU A 350 -10.03 13.11 2.34
CA GLU A 350 -9.75 14.55 2.36
C GLU A 350 -8.45 14.89 3.08
N GLY A 351 -7.84 13.90 3.75
CA GLY A 351 -6.61 14.04 4.52
C GLY A 351 -6.82 14.40 5.98
N ASN A 352 -8.05 14.37 6.48
CA ASN A 352 -8.33 14.51 7.91
C ASN A 352 -7.97 13.22 8.65
N LEU A 353 -7.70 13.33 9.95
CA LEU A 353 -7.52 12.15 10.79
C LEU A 353 -8.85 11.40 10.93
N THR A 354 -8.77 10.07 10.81
CA THR A 354 -9.87 9.18 11.17
C THR A 354 -9.91 8.97 12.69
N LYS A 355 -10.89 8.20 13.18
CA LYS A 355 -10.92 7.75 14.58
C LYS A 355 -9.61 7.07 15.01
N VAL A 356 -9.07 6.19 14.16
CA VAL A 356 -7.79 5.50 14.41
C VAL A 356 -6.64 6.48 14.39
N GLY A 357 -6.63 7.40 13.42
CA GLY A 357 -5.63 8.46 13.29
C GLY A 357 -5.53 9.33 14.54
N TYR A 358 -6.67 9.81 15.06
CA TYR A 358 -6.73 10.58 16.30
C TYR A 358 -6.21 9.77 17.48
N LYS A 359 -6.69 8.53 17.66
CA LYS A 359 -6.25 7.69 18.78
C LYS A 359 -4.75 7.39 18.70
N PHE A 360 -4.22 7.10 17.51
CA PHE A 360 -2.81 6.84 17.27
C PHE A 360 -1.93 8.03 17.66
N VAL A 361 -2.23 9.22 17.13
CA VAL A 361 -1.40 10.41 17.38
C VAL A 361 -1.51 10.89 18.83
N ASP A 362 -2.68 10.78 19.45
CA ASP A 362 -2.87 11.18 20.85
C ASP A 362 -2.07 10.28 21.80
N GLU A 363 -2.01 8.97 21.55
CA GLU A 363 -1.19 8.05 22.33
C GLU A 363 0.32 8.25 22.09
N ALA A 364 0.72 8.62 20.86
CA ALA A 364 2.11 8.95 20.55
C ALA A 364 2.54 10.29 21.17
N ASP A 365 1.64 11.28 21.22
CA ASP A 365 1.92 12.61 21.78
C ASP A 365 2.25 12.55 23.28
N LYS A 366 1.66 11.62 24.05
CA LYS A 366 1.92 11.44 25.49
C LYS A 366 3.40 11.26 25.82
N GLU A 367 4.14 10.57 24.96
CA GLU A 367 5.59 10.33 25.09
C GLU A 367 6.40 11.00 23.98
N SER A 368 5.75 11.79 23.12
CA SER A 368 6.33 12.37 21.91
C SER A 368 7.06 11.35 21.02
N SER A 369 6.54 10.12 20.93
CA SER A 369 7.18 8.99 20.27
C SER A 369 6.16 7.97 19.78
N VAL A 370 6.29 7.55 18.51
CA VAL A 370 5.53 6.41 17.97
C VAL A 370 5.88 5.08 18.65
N TYR A 371 7.06 4.99 19.26
CA TYR A 371 7.57 3.76 19.85
C TYR A 371 7.10 3.55 21.29
N SER A 372 6.19 4.40 21.80
CA SER A 372 5.48 4.11 23.05
C SER A 372 4.62 2.86 22.87
N ASN A 373 4.42 2.10 23.96
CA ASN A 373 3.78 0.79 23.89
C ASN A 373 2.39 0.85 23.22
N THR A 374 1.57 1.84 23.58
CA THR A 374 0.21 1.96 23.05
C THR A 374 0.19 2.50 21.61
N ALA A 375 1.04 3.48 21.28
CA ALA A 375 1.06 4.05 19.93
C ALA A 375 1.52 3.03 18.90
N ILE A 376 2.59 2.28 19.19
CA ILE A 376 3.06 1.24 18.26
C ILE A 376 2.04 0.10 18.14
N GLN A 377 1.32 -0.22 19.23
CA GLN A 377 0.26 -1.23 19.19
C GLN A 377 -0.89 -0.83 18.27
N ILE A 378 -1.32 0.43 18.34
CA ILE A 378 -2.35 0.96 17.42
C ILE A 378 -1.85 0.89 15.98
N LEU A 379 -0.60 1.28 15.72
CA LEU A 379 -0.06 1.23 14.36
C LEU A 379 0.07 -0.20 13.81
N ARG A 380 0.48 -1.16 14.65
CA ARG A 380 0.49 -2.59 14.30
C ARG A 380 -0.91 -3.07 13.97
N GLY A 381 -1.88 -2.77 14.83
CA GLY A 381 -3.28 -3.11 14.63
C GLY A 381 -3.83 -2.52 13.33
N ALA A 382 -3.56 -1.24 13.06
CA ALA A 382 -3.93 -0.58 11.82
C ALA A 382 -3.29 -1.24 10.58
N ALA A 383 -2.01 -1.63 10.65
CA ALA A 383 -1.35 -2.36 9.57
C ALA A 383 -1.94 -3.74 9.31
N LEU A 384 -2.27 -4.48 10.38
CA LEU A 384 -2.83 -5.82 10.28
C LEU A 384 -4.28 -5.81 9.79
N VAL A 385 -5.11 -4.92 10.32
CA VAL A 385 -6.55 -4.84 10.05
C VAL A 385 -6.81 -4.06 8.76
N TYR A 386 -6.47 -2.77 8.75
CA TYR A 386 -6.75 -1.89 7.61
C TYR A 386 -5.72 -2.03 6.51
N GLY A 387 -4.45 -2.28 6.86
CA GLY A 387 -3.39 -2.46 5.88
C GLY A 387 -3.34 -3.86 5.24
N ASN A 388 -4.22 -4.79 5.64
CA ASN A 388 -4.26 -6.18 5.16
C ASN A 388 -2.97 -7.00 5.37
N PHE A 389 -2.05 -6.56 6.23
CA PHE A 389 -0.86 -7.35 6.52
C PHE A 389 -1.18 -8.65 7.28
N SER A 390 -2.37 -8.77 7.90
CA SER A 390 -2.84 -10.05 8.45
C SER A 390 -3.03 -11.11 7.35
N ALA A 391 -3.63 -10.73 6.21
CA ALA A 391 -3.76 -11.62 5.06
C ALA A 391 -2.39 -11.99 4.48
N PHE A 392 -1.48 -11.01 4.36
CA PHE A 392 -0.10 -11.26 3.93
C PHE A 392 0.59 -12.30 4.81
N LEU A 393 0.55 -12.12 6.14
CA LEU A 393 1.17 -13.05 7.09
C LEU A 393 0.52 -14.44 7.05
N HIS A 394 -0.80 -14.53 6.86
CA HIS A 394 -1.50 -15.80 6.66
C HIS A 394 -0.93 -16.58 5.49
N TYR A 395 -0.83 -15.95 4.31
CA TYR A 395 -0.31 -16.63 3.12
C TYR A 395 1.16 -17.00 3.25
N VAL A 396 1.99 -16.12 3.84
CA VAL A 396 3.40 -16.45 4.12
C VAL A 396 3.50 -17.67 5.03
N TYR A 397 2.71 -17.71 6.10
CA TYR A 397 2.71 -18.82 7.05
C TYR A 397 2.27 -20.13 6.40
N GLN A 398 1.13 -20.14 5.72
CA GLN A 398 0.58 -21.36 5.11
C GLN A 398 1.50 -21.95 4.04
N LEU A 399 2.09 -21.10 3.18
CA LEU A 399 3.09 -21.54 2.20
C LEU A 399 4.38 -22.03 2.85
N SER A 400 4.74 -21.50 4.03
CA SER A 400 5.90 -21.97 4.78
C SER A 400 5.63 -23.36 5.37
N GLU A 401 4.46 -23.57 5.97
CA GLU A 401 4.06 -24.87 6.53
C GLU A 401 4.02 -25.95 5.45
N GLU A 402 3.44 -25.64 4.27
CA GLU A 402 3.41 -26.54 3.13
C GLU A 402 4.82 -27.00 2.73
N VAL A 403 5.74 -26.07 2.46
CA VAL A 403 7.08 -26.43 1.95
C VAL A 403 7.98 -27.06 3.02
N PHE A 404 7.93 -26.60 4.27
CA PHE A 404 8.84 -27.08 5.32
C PHE A 404 8.35 -28.35 6.01
N SER A 405 7.06 -28.67 5.95
CA SER A 405 6.55 -29.97 6.37
C SER A 405 7.02 -31.11 5.46
N GLU A 406 7.20 -30.83 4.17
CA GLU A 406 7.77 -31.76 3.19
C GLU A 406 9.30 -31.83 3.28
N GLU A 407 9.98 -30.68 3.24
CA GLU A 407 11.44 -30.60 3.31
C GLU A 407 11.93 -29.41 4.15
N ALA A 408 12.23 -29.65 5.43
CA ALA A 408 12.68 -28.61 6.37
C ALA A 408 13.94 -27.84 5.92
N MET A 409 14.75 -28.44 5.04
CA MET A 409 16.01 -27.87 4.53
C MET A 409 15.90 -27.33 3.10
N TYR A 410 14.69 -27.22 2.55
CA TYR A 410 14.48 -26.81 1.15
C TYR A 410 15.19 -25.50 0.77
N PHE A 411 15.15 -24.51 1.66
CA PHE A 411 15.83 -23.21 1.50
C PHE A 411 17.16 -23.12 2.25
N ALA A 412 17.88 -24.23 2.40
CA ALA A 412 19.21 -24.25 2.98
C ALA A 412 20.30 -24.00 1.92
N SER A 413 21.17 -23.02 2.17
CA SER A 413 22.35 -22.75 1.36
C SER A 413 23.62 -23.00 2.18
N MET A 414 24.57 -23.76 1.62
CA MET A 414 25.85 -24.02 2.28
C MET A 414 26.86 -22.92 1.94
N ASN A 415 27.37 -22.24 2.96
CA ASN A 415 28.49 -21.32 2.77
C ASN A 415 29.79 -22.13 2.57
N ARG A 416 30.22 -22.26 1.31
CA ARG A 416 31.41 -23.05 0.92
C ARG A 416 32.71 -22.60 1.60
N LYS A 417 32.79 -21.38 2.14
CA LYS A 417 34.01 -20.87 2.79
C LYS A 417 34.22 -21.37 4.22
N ASN A 418 33.15 -21.66 4.95
CA ASN A 418 33.21 -22.01 6.38
C ASN A 418 32.30 -23.20 6.76
N GLY A 419 31.65 -23.83 5.78
CA GLY A 419 30.75 -24.97 5.98
C GLY A 419 29.42 -24.64 6.67
N THR A 420 29.14 -23.38 7.02
CA THR A 420 27.91 -23.02 7.74
C THR A 420 26.71 -23.02 6.81
N ILE A 421 25.63 -23.67 7.22
CA ILE A 421 24.34 -23.61 6.52
C ILE A 421 23.64 -22.28 6.86
N LYS A 422 23.07 -21.63 5.85
CA LYS A 422 22.33 -20.38 5.98
C LYS A 422 21.00 -20.48 5.22
N PHE A 423 20.00 -19.76 5.70
CA PHE A 423 18.73 -19.65 5.01
C PHE A 423 18.87 -18.85 3.70
N ASP A 424 18.43 -19.42 2.58
CA ASP A 424 18.33 -18.72 1.30
C ASP A 424 17.06 -17.85 1.28
N ASN A 425 17.19 -16.63 1.82
CA ASN A 425 16.07 -15.70 1.84
C ASN A 425 15.67 -15.18 0.45
N VAL A 426 16.58 -15.23 -0.54
CA VAL A 426 16.27 -14.73 -1.89
C VAL A 426 15.40 -15.74 -2.60
N GLY A 427 15.80 -17.02 -2.59
CA GLY A 427 15.01 -18.12 -3.13
C GLY A 427 13.64 -18.23 -2.46
N PHE A 428 13.58 -18.15 -1.12
CA PHE A 428 12.32 -18.23 -0.39
C PHE A 428 11.34 -17.09 -0.74
N LYS A 429 11.82 -15.83 -0.81
CA LYS A 429 10.96 -14.71 -1.21
C LYS A 429 10.47 -14.83 -2.66
N ALA A 430 11.31 -15.34 -3.56
CA ALA A 430 10.92 -15.59 -4.94
C ALA A 430 9.82 -16.66 -5.03
N TYR A 431 9.99 -17.77 -4.30
CA TYR A 431 8.99 -18.83 -4.17
C TYR A 431 7.64 -18.29 -3.67
N LEU A 432 7.64 -17.56 -2.54
CA LEU A 432 6.42 -16.96 -2.00
C LEU A 432 5.74 -16.02 -3.00
N TYR A 433 6.51 -15.18 -3.69
CA TYR A 433 5.98 -14.23 -4.67
C TYR A 433 5.35 -14.93 -5.87
N GLU A 434 6.00 -15.97 -6.39
CA GLU A 434 5.49 -16.80 -7.49
C GLU A 434 4.17 -17.47 -7.09
N LYS A 435 4.14 -18.16 -5.95
CA LYS A 435 2.92 -18.80 -5.42
C LYS A 435 1.76 -17.82 -5.21
N MET A 436 2.03 -16.67 -4.59
CA MET A 436 1.01 -15.65 -4.37
C MET A 436 0.49 -15.04 -5.67
N LYS A 437 1.34 -14.90 -6.69
CA LYS A 437 0.97 -14.36 -8.00
C LYS A 437 0.21 -15.38 -8.84
N ASP A 438 0.84 -16.52 -9.07
CA ASP A 438 0.47 -17.47 -10.11
C ASP A 438 -0.58 -18.48 -9.63
N ASP A 439 -0.53 -18.88 -8.35
CA ASP A 439 -1.48 -19.88 -7.82
C ASP A 439 -2.67 -19.21 -7.13
N LEU A 440 -2.46 -18.05 -6.47
CA LEU A 440 -3.46 -17.45 -5.58
C LEU A 440 -4.13 -16.15 -6.07
N SER A 441 -3.73 -15.60 -7.22
CA SER A 441 -4.25 -14.33 -7.72
C SER A 441 -4.05 -13.12 -6.79
N LEU A 442 -3.04 -13.09 -5.93
CA LEU A 442 -2.87 -12.02 -4.92
C LEU A 442 -2.01 -10.85 -5.41
N ILE A 443 -1.26 -11.04 -6.50
CA ILE A 443 -0.32 -10.05 -7.02
C ILE A 443 -0.62 -9.78 -8.50
N LEU A 444 -1.03 -8.54 -8.78
CA LEU A 444 -1.17 -8.03 -10.14
C LEU A 444 0.19 -7.53 -10.65
N THR A 445 0.78 -8.25 -11.60
CA THR A 445 1.93 -7.75 -12.36
C THR A 445 1.45 -7.07 -13.63
N SER A 446 1.32 -5.74 -13.61
CA SER A 446 1.29 -4.98 -14.86
C SER A 446 2.70 -5.03 -15.46
N SER A 447 2.87 -5.66 -16.62
CA SER A 447 4.14 -5.78 -17.36
C SER A 447 4.76 -4.44 -17.82
N ILE A 448 4.21 -3.30 -17.39
CA ILE A 448 4.54 -1.95 -17.86
C ILE A 448 5.41 -1.15 -16.87
N ARG A 449 5.56 -1.59 -15.61
CA ARG A 449 6.34 -0.83 -14.61
C ARG A 449 7.84 -1.12 -14.71
N SER A 450 8.50 -0.31 -15.54
CA SER A 450 9.96 -0.11 -15.65
C SER A 450 10.78 -1.31 -16.14
N PRO A 451 10.91 -1.48 -17.48
CA PRO A 451 11.93 -2.34 -18.06
C PRO A 451 13.31 -1.82 -17.61
N GLY A 452 14.01 -2.56 -16.75
CA GLY A 452 15.38 -2.25 -16.35
C GLY A 452 15.69 -2.31 -14.86
N ASN A 453 14.68 -2.35 -13.97
CA ASN A 453 14.93 -2.56 -12.53
C ASN A 453 13.69 -3.10 -11.80
N PRO A 454 13.36 -4.40 -11.97
CA PRO A 454 12.22 -4.99 -11.26
C PRO A 454 12.45 -4.90 -9.75
N ARG A 455 11.42 -4.51 -9.00
CA ARG A 455 11.48 -4.56 -7.53
C ARG A 455 11.66 -6.01 -7.11
N ASN A 456 12.54 -6.24 -6.15
CA ASN A 456 12.69 -7.56 -5.54
C ASN A 456 11.41 -7.93 -4.78
N ALA A 457 11.09 -9.22 -4.74
CA ALA A 457 9.96 -9.74 -3.98
C ALA A 457 10.00 -9.27 -2.52
N PHE A 458 8.90 -8.67 -2.08
CA PHE A 458 8.66 -8.19 -0.72
C PHE A 458 9.74 -7.24 -0.17
N GLN A 459 10.35 -6.45 -1.05
CA GLN A 459 11.42 -5.51 -0.69
C GLN A 459 10.94 -4.45 0.32
N ALA A 460 9.67 -4.07 0.30
CA ALA A 460 9.16 -3.04 1.20
C ALA A 460 8.40 -3.61 2.40
N GLU A 461 7.65 -4.68 2.18
CA GLU A 461 6.78 -5.34 3.15
C GLU A 461 7.58 -5.90 4.32
N ILE A 462 8.67 -6.61 4.05
CA ILE A 462 9.47 -7.25 5.11
C ILE A 462 10.16 -6.20 6.00
N PRO A 463 10.87 -5.18 5.48
CA PRO A 463 11.39 -4.10 6.33
C PRO A 463 10.30 -3.40 7.15
N PHE A 464 9.12 -3.15 6.55
CA PHE A 464 8.02 -2.53 7.27
C PHE A 464 7.53 -3.38 8.45
N LEU A 465 7.35 -4.69 8.25
CA LEU A 465 6.99 -5.63 9.32
C LEU A 465 8.05 -5.68 10.44
N LYS A 466 9.34 -5.55 10.10
CA LYS A 466 10.42 -5.41 11.09
C LYS A 466 10.29 -4.14 11.91
N TYR A 467 10.04 -2.99 11.27
CA TYR A 467 9.88 -1.72 11.98
C TYR A 467 8.70 -1.75 12.95
N LEU A 468 7.68 -2.54 12.65
CA LEU A 468 6.55 -2.78 13.54
C LEU A 468 6.86 -3.84 14.61
N GLY A 469 7.91 -4.63 14.48
CA GLY A 469 8.22 -5.75 15.39
C GLY A 469 7.23 -6.91 15.26
N LEU A 470 6.56 -7.02 14.12
CA LEU A 470 5.69 -8.17 13.77
C LEU A 470 6.51 -9.39 13.31
N ILE A 471 7.77 -9.14 12.92
CA ILE A 471 8.78 -10.16 12.66
C ILE A 471 10.10 -9.76 13.30
N ASP A 472 11.01 -10.72 13.49
CA ASP A 472 12.32 -10.46 14.11
C ASP A 472 13.20 -9.51 13.27
N GLU A 473 13.80 -8.50 13.91
CA GLU A 473 14.56 -7.46 13.22
C GLU A 473 15.92 -7.98 12.69
N GLY A 474 16.63 -8.76 13.51
CA GLY A 474 17.99 -9.22 13.23
C GLY A 474 18.04 -10.50 12.38
N THR A 475 17.20 -11.46 12.73
CA THR A 475 17.12 -12.82 12.18
C THR A 475 15.69 -13.16 11.71
N PRO A 476 15.13 -12.41 10.74
CA PRO A 476 13.75 -12.60 10.28
C PRO A 476 13.47 -13.97 9.66
N PHE A 477 14.50 -14.75 9.30
CA PHE A 477 14.33 -16.05 8.65
C PHE A 477 14.99 -17.17 9.43
N ARG A 478 14.34 -18.34 9.47
CA ARG A 478 14.82 -19.55 10.14
C ARG A 478 14.61 -20.78 9.26
N LEU A 479 15.60 -21.69 9.25
CA LEU A 479 15.50 -22.99 8.58
C LEU A 479 14.35 -23.81 9.17
N GLY A 480 13.61 -24.51 8.31
CA GLY A 480 12.42 -25.28 8.70
C GLY A 480 11.23 -24.45 9.17
N THR A 481 11.24 -23.13 8.99
CA THR A 481 10.13 -22.25 9.41
C THR A 481 9.85 -21.13 8.41
N GLY A 482 10.88 -20.61 7.73
CA GLY A 482 10.71 -19.47 6.83
C GLY A 482 10.74 -18.17 7.61
N LEU A 483 9.71 -17.33 7.47
CA LEU A 483 9.63 -16.02 8.12
C LEU A 483 9.26 -16.18 9.61
N LEU A 484 10.06 -15.62 10.51
CA LEU A 484 9.78 -15.63 11.96
C LEU A 484 8.74 -14.57 12.33
N ILE A 485 7.47 -14.99 12.30
CA ILE A 485 6.32 -14.17 12.68
C ILE A 485 6.14 -14.18 14.19
N ASN A 486 5.98 -12.98 14.78
CA ASN A 486 5.68 -12.81 16.19
C ASN A 486 4.16 -12.90 16.41
N TRP A 487 3.62 -14.13 16.38
CA TRP A 487 2.19 -14.39 16.54
C TRP A 487 1.56 -13.79 17.81
N PRO A 488 2.20 -13.81 18.99
CA PRO A 488 1.68 -13.11 20.16
C PRO A 488 1.41 -11.62 19.90
N VAL A 489 2.37 -10.90 19.31
CA VAL A 489 2.20 -9.47 19.00
C VAL A 489 1.14 -9.25 17.92
N VAL A 490 1.06 -10.13 16.91
CA VAL A 490 0.02 -10.07 15.88
C VAL A 490 -1.36 -10.19 16.50
N GLN A 491 -1.56 -11.20 17.35
CA GLN A 491 -2.84 -11.46 18.02
C GLN A 491 -3.22 -10.31 18.97
N GLU A 492 -2.31 -9.90 19.86
CA GLU A 492 -2.54 -8.79 20.79
C GLU A 492 -2.88 -7.49 20.04
N SER A 493 -2.30 -7.26 18.86
CA SER A 493 -2.56 -6.04 18.08
C SER A 493 -3.95 -6.04 17.47
N ILE A 494 -4.39 -7.18 16.94
CA ILE A 494 -5.74 -7.33 16.38
C ILE A 494 -6.80 -7.27 17.49
N GLU A 495 -6.56 -7.94 18.61
CA GLU A 495 -7.45 -7.91 19.78
C GLU A 495 -7.58 -6.49 20.35
N TYR A 496 -6.48 -5.73 20.42
CA TYR A 496 -6.51 -4.34 20.85
C TYR A 496 -7.42 -3.49 19.96
N MET A 497 -7.34 -3.65 18.63
CA MET A 497 -8.22 -2.91 17.70
C MET A 497 -9.69 -3.26 17.94
N ASN A 498 -10.01 -4.56 18.03
CA ASN A 498 -11.37 -5.04 18.23
C ASN A 498 -11.95 -4.56 19.59
N ALA A 499 -11.17 -4.66 20.67
CA ALA A 499 -11.61 -4.29 22.01
C ALA A 499 -11.87 -2.78 22.16
N ASN A 500 -11.19 -1.95 21.37
CA ASN A 500 -11.33 -0.50 21.41
C ASN A 500 -12.26 0.05 20.30
N ASN A 501 -12.89 -0.82 19.51
CA ASN A 501 -13.68 -0.45 18.33
C ASN A 501 -12.91 0.50 17.41
N LEU A 502 -11.62 0.22 17.20
CA LEU A 502 -10.74 1.03 16.36
C LEU A 502 -10.73 0.52 14.93
#